data_AF-A0A433TA16-F1
#
_entry.id   AF-A0A433TA16-F1
#
_cell.length_a   1.000
_cell.length_b   1.000
_cell.length_c   1.000
_cell.angle_alpha   90.00
_cell.angle_beta   90.00
_cell.angle_gamma   90.00
#
_symmetry.space_group_name_H-M   'P 1'
#
loop_
_entity.id
_entity.type
_entity.pdbx_description
1 polymer ?
#
loop_
_entity_poly.entity_id
_entity_poly.type
_entity_poly.pdbx_seq_one_letter_code
_entity_poly.pdbx_strand_id
1 'polypeptide(L)'
;DTRTYYYLREFLDQAHSKNQDIALVTTWVQTLNETRKLHAEGNPMPFNVNNVDLTVAADVVFGLTSGVLSGLINESVFEDKELEQIYLNTSSLLAYEMANNLTSRPDLALTYYPSVLESYWFVAKTLNTMETALQKGSFPSPVMTEVYTMLKEVCLGAITKDILSKAQSEAEDKYFFDDFLGNADTGLFGQPIERHEDRIFTTAMGANALLYTWTIYDDHTGKMLALRNQRLPLFLFSDTPAEVQSLITGTINWLSEYTLSGQYKPWNAFFSGSVKGFPCLPFWYPGNRFELLNGTAIKDWSKMPNAPFLYGVEGYIPKDTYEAMIKEKHFGQATPTEFPGYNAFKGFFPFWSSESYTYSSVLLAVSRFENIEG
;
A
#
# COMPACT_ATOMS: atom_id res chain seq x y z
N ASP A 1 7.91 -13.47 6.17
CA ASP A 1 6.58 -14.12 6.16
C ASP A 1 6.44 -14.82 4.81
N THR A 2 5.86 -16.02 4.78
CA THR A 2 5.74 -16.84 3.55
C THR A 2 4.79 -16.22 2.51
N ARG A 3 3.77 -15.49 2.94
CA ARG A 3 2.86 -14.72 2.06
C ARG A 3 3.56 -13.54 1.44
N THR A 4 4.37 -12.83 2.24
CA THR A 4 5.22 -11.76 1.74
C THR A 4 6.17 -12.27 0.67
N TYR A 5 6.86 -13.39 0.94
CA TYR A 5 7.76 -13.97 -0.06
C TYR A 5 7.01 -14.41 -1.34
N TYR A 6 5.77 -14.88 -1.22
CA TYR A 6 4.94 -15.26 -2.35
C TYR A 6 4.61 -14.08 -3.27
N TYR A 7 4.07 -12.97 -2.74
CA TYR A 7 3.69 -11.82 -3.59
C TYR A 7 4.93 -11.08 -4.12
N LEU A 8 6.02 -11.02 -3.32
CA LEU A 8 7.28 -10.39 -3.73
C LEU A 8 8.11 -11.23 -4.72
N ARG A 9 7.64 -12.42 -5.11
CA ARG A 9 8.50 -13.41 -5.78
C ARG A 9 9.21 -12.85 -7.01
N GLU A 10 8.46 -12.21 -7.90
CA GLU A 10 9.00 -11.70 -9.15
C GLU A 10 9.97 -10.54 -8.92
N PHE A 11 9.69 -9.66 -7.95
CA PHE A 11 10.59 -8.59 -7.54
C PHE A 11 11.92 -9.15 -7.03
N LEU A 12 11.87 -10.18 -6.17
CA LEU A 12 13.06 -10.85 -5.64
C LEU A 12 13.85 -11.59 -6.73
N ASP A 13 13.17 -12.19 -7.70
CA ASP A 13 13.81 -12.84 -8.86
C ASP A 13 14.58 -11.84 -9.72
N GLN A 14 13.99 -10.66 -9.95
CA GLN A 14 14.65 -9.59 -10.70
C GLN A 14 15.89 -9.09 -9.97
N ALA A 15 15.80 -8.85 -8.66
CA ALA A 15 16.95 -8.45 -7.85
C ALA A 15 18.06 -9.51 -7.87
N HIS A 16 17.69 -10.79 -7.68
CA HIS A 16 18.64 -11.89 -7.70
C HIS A 16 19.33 -12.01 -9.08
N SER A 17 18.59 -11.87 -10.18
CA SER A 17 19.16 -11.92 -11.54
C SER A 17 20.18 -10.81 -11.82
N LYS A 18 20.08 -9.70 -11.09
CA LYS A 18 21.00 -8.55 -11.16
C LYS A 18 22.09 -8.62 -10.09
N ASN A 19 22.15 -9.70 -9.30
CA ASN A 19 23.05 -9.85 -8.16
C ASN A 19 22.95 -8.66 -7.17
N GLN A 20 21.71 -8.24 -6.90
CA GLN A 20 21.40 -7.14 -5.99
C GLN A 20 20.86 -7.68 -4.65
N ASP A 21 21.42 -7.16 -3.56
CA ASP A 21 20.90 -7.42 -2.22
C ASP A 21 19.66 -6.56 -1.95
N ILE A 22 18.69 -7.15 -1.26
CA ILE A 22 17.41 -6.51 -0.94
C ILE A 22 17.29 -6.31 0.57
N ALA A 23 17.03 -5.06 0.94
CA ALA A 23 16.70 -4.63 2.30
C ALA A 23 15.39 -3.84 2.23
N LEU A 24 14.37 -4.28 2.97
CA LEU A 24 13.03 -3.70 2.91
C LEU A 24 12.56 -3.32 4.31
N VAL A 25 11.74 -2.28 4.37
CA VAL A 25 10.96 -1.96 5.56
C VAL A 25 10.01 -3.12 5.86
N THR A 26 9.98 -3.56 7.12
CA THR A 26 9.03 -4.55 7.61
C THR A 26 7.91 -3.85 8.39
N THR A 27 6.73 -4.47 8.46
CA THR A 27 5.60 -3.90 9.19
C THR A 27 5.86 -3.82 10.69
N TRP A 28 6.52 -4.83 11.26
CA TRP A 28 6.87 -4.83 12.68
C TRP A 28 8.37 -4.64 12.85
N VAL A 29 8.77 -3.62 13.61
CA VAL A 29 10.18 -3.42 13.96
C VAL A 29 10.53 -4.31 15.15
N GLN A 30 10.52 -5.63 14.92
CA GLN A 30 10.84 -6.65 15.91
C GLN A 30 11.71 -7.75 15.29
N THR A 31 12.67 -8.23 16.05
CA THR A 31 13.48 -9.40 15.73
C THR A 31 12.83 -10.67 16.28
N LEU A 32 13.26 -11.83 15.78
CA LEU A 32 12.86 -13.11 16.37
C LEU A 32 13.30 -13.23 17.83
N ASN A 33 14.47 -12.67 18.19
CA ASN A 33 14.96 -12.67 19.56
C ASN A 33 14.10 -11.82 20.49
N GLU A 34 13.61 -10.66 20.04
CA GLU A 34 12.65 -9.86 20.79
C GLU A 34 11.32 -10.58 20.91
N THR A 35 10.82 -11.18 19.83
CA THR A 35 9.59 -11.98 19.84
C THR A 35 9.67 -13.09 20.89
N ARG A 36 10.79 -13.81 20.96
CA ARG A 36 11.03 -14.86 21.96
C ARG A 36 10.96 -14.35 23.40
N LYS A 37 11.38 -13.11 23.65
CA LYS A 37 11.32 -12.49 24.99
C LYS A 37 9.90 -12.00 25.30
N LEU A 38 9.29 -11.26 24.37
CA LEU A 38 8.00 -10.58 24.54
C LEU A 38 6.79 -11.52 24.41
N HIS A 39 6.98 -12.73 23.88
CA HIS A 39 5.89 -13.71 23.77
C HIS A 39 5.27 -14.03 25.14
N ALA A 40 6.08 -14.10 26.21
CA ALA A 40 5.57 -14.34 27.57
C ALA A 40 4.75 -13.16 28.11
N GLU A 41 4.96 -11.96 27.57
CA GLU A 41 4.27 -10.72 27.94
C GLU A 41 3.03 -10.46 27.07
N GLY A 42 2.72 -11.36 26.12
CA GLY A 42 1.56 -11.23 25.23
C GLY A 42 1.75 -10.25 24.07
N ASN A 43 2.99 -9.78 23.82
CA ASN A 43 3.31 -8.85 22.74
C ASN A 43 4.23 -9.45 21.64
N PRO A 44 4.03 -10.72 21.19
CA PRO A 44 4.81 -11.25 20.09
C PRO A 44 4.39 -10.62 18.77
N MET A 45 5.32 -10.55 17.83
CA MET A 45 5.03 -10.29 16.43
C MET A 45 3.99 -11.30 15.91
N PRO A 46 3.00 -10.89 15.09
CA PRO A 46 2.05 -11.81 14.49
C PRO A 46 2.74 -12.98 13.79
N PHE A 47 2.31 -14.21 14.10
CA PHE A 47 2.89 -15.46 13.56
C PHE A 47 4.41 -15.64 13.80
N ASN A 48 5.01 -14.86 14.70
CA ASN A 48 6.43 -14.85 15.00
C ASN A 48 7.33 -14.60 13.78
N VAL A 49 6.81 -13.99 12.71
CA VAL A 49 7.56 -13.73 11.48
C VAL A 49 7.15 -12.39 10.87
N ASN A 50 8.16 -11.64 10.43
CA ASN A 50 7.93 -10.30 9.91
C ASN A 50 7.38 -10.36 8.50
N ASN A 51 6.50 -9.43 8.17
CA ASN A 51 5.95 -9.25 6.84
C ASN A 51 6.26 -7.85 6.31
N VAL A 52 6.03 -7.68 5.01
CA VAL A 52 6.11 -6.39 4.32
C VAL A 52 4.69 -6.04 3.91
N ASP A 53 4.24 -4.86 4.30
CA ASP A 53 2.97 -4.25 3.92
C ASP A 53 3.30 -2.96 3.15
N LEU A 54 2.73 -2.80 1.96
CA LEU A 54 3.10 -1.71 1.07
C LEU A 54 2.65 -0.34 1.58
N THR A 55 1.57 -0.25 2.36
CA THR A 55 1.16 1.03 2.95
C THR A 55 2.14 1.45 4.04
N VAL A 56 2.61 0.50 4.86
CA VAL A 56 3.68 0.78 5.85
C VAL A 56 5.00 1.16 5.16
N ALA A 57 5.35 0.47 4.08
CA ALA A 57 6.51 0.81 3.27
C ALA A 57 6.41 2.24 2.72
N ALA A 58 5.25 2.62 2.18
CA ALA A 58 4.99 3.97 1.67
C ALA A 58 5.12 5.04 2.78
N ASP A 59 4.61 4.76 3.98
CA ASP A 59 4.73 5.67 5.13
C ASP A 59 6.17 5.87 5.59
N VAL A 60 6.99 4.81 5.62
CA VAL A 60 8.40 4.94 6.00
C VAL A 60 9.19 5.70 4.93
N VAL A 61 8.93 5.44 3.65
CA VAL A 61 9.51 6.24 2.55
C VAL A 61 9.10 7.71 2.67
N PHE A 62 7.83 7.99 2.96
CA PHE A 62 7.35 9.35 3.21
C PHE A 62 8.06 9.99 4.42
N GLY A 63 8.20 9.27 5.53
CA GLY A 63 8.85 9.75 6.75
C GLY A 63 10.33 10.11 6.55
N LEU A 64 11.09 9.23 5.88
CA LEU A 64 12.48 9.51 5.53
C LEU A 64 12.60 10.70 4.57
N THR A 65 11.79 10.71 3.52
CA THR A 65 11.77 11.78 2.51
C THR A 65 11.47 13.14 3.14
N SER A 66 10.34 13.23 3.85
CA SER A 66 9.90 14.48 4.47
C SER A 66 10.81 14.91 5.61
N GLY A 67 11.36 13.97 6.39
CA GLY A 67 12.33 14.25 7.44
C GLY A 67 13.59 14.92 6.90
N VAL A 68 14.14 14.42 5.79
CA VAL A 68 15.31 15.03 5.15
C VAL A 68 14.95 16.37 4.49
N LEU A 69 13.87 16.45 3.71
CA LEU A 69 13.48 17.68 3.00
C LEU A 69 13.08 18.83 3.94
N SER A 70 12.60 18.52 5.14
CA SER A 70 12.27 19.52 6.17
C SER A 70 13.48 19.93 7.03
N GLY A 71 14.62 19.22 6.91
CA GLY A 71 15.79 19.42 7.76
C GLY A 71 15.67 18.84 9.17
N LEU A 72 14.62 18.05 9.46
CA LEU A 72 14.48 17.31 10.72
C LEU A 72 15.53 16.20 10.84
N ILE A 73 15.85 15.56 9.72
CA ILE A 73 16.89 14.54 9.58
C ILE A 73 17.98 15.12 8.66
N ASN A 74 19.25 15.01 9.06
CA ASN A 74 20.36 15.47 8.22
C ASN A 74 20.50 14.56 6.98
N GLU A 75 20.81 15.15 5.83
CA GLU A 75 20.97 14.46 4.56
C GLU A 75 22.06 13.37 4.56
N SER A 76 23.04 13.46 5.48
CA SER A 76 24.04 12.41 5.70
C SER A 76 23.47 11.09 6.18
N VAL A 77 22.17 11.01 6.54
CA VAL A 77 21.49 9.74 6.82
C VAL A 77 21.62 8.74 5.67
N PHE A 78 21.73 9.24 4.42
CA PHE A 78 21.93 8.40 3.24
C PHE A 78 23.41 8.09 2.95
N GLU A 79 24.35 8.55 3.78
CA GLU A 79 25.74 8.04 3.75
C GLU A 79 25.84 6.66 4.42
N ASP A 80 24.89 6.33 5.31
CA ASP A 80 24.68 4.98 5.82
C ASP A 80 24.12 4.10 4.69
N LYS A 81 24.90 3.09 4.30
CA LYS A 81 24.60 2.23 3.17
C LYS A 81 23.38 1.33 3.41
N GLU A 82 23.09 0.96 4.65
CA GLU A 82 21.90 0.16 4.96
C GLU A 82 20.65 1.03 4.83
N LEU A 83 20.68 2.27 5.34
CA LEU A 83 19.54 3.20 5.20
C LEU A 83 19.32 3.65 3.76
N GLU A 84 20.39 3.95 3.01
CA GLU A 84 20.30 4.24 1.56
C GLU A 84 19.66 3.06 0.81
N GLN A 85 20.12 1.83 1.09
CA GLN A 85 19.61 0.62 0.47
C GLN A 85 18.15 0.34 0.86
N ILE A 86 17.76 0.50 2.12
CA ILE A 86 16.36 0.34 2.58
C ILE A 86 15.46 1.35 1.88
N TYR A 87 15.86 2.62 1.83
CA TYR A 87 15.08 3.69 1.20
C TYR A 87 14.90 3.43 -0.30
N LEU A 88 15.98 3.07 -1.00
CA LEU A 88 15.94 2.79 -2.43
C LEU A 88 15.13 1.52 -2.75
N ASN A 89 15.43 0.40 -2.11
CA ASN A 89 14.75 -0.87 -2.37
C ASN A 89 13.26 -0.84 -2.01
N THR A 90 12.91 -0.18 -0.91
CA THR A 90 11.50 -0.04 -0.51
C THR A 90 10.75 0.83 -1.51
N SER A 91 11.36 1.91 -2.02
CA SER A 91 10.77 2.73 -3.08
C SER A 91 10.64 1.99 -4.40
N SER A 92 11.66 1.21 -4.78
CA SER A 92 11.64 0.34 -5.96
C SER A 92 10.55 -0.73 -5.85
N LEU A 93 10.34 -1.29 -4.65
CA LEU A 93 9.27 -2.24 -4.40
C LEU A 93 7.88 -1.61 -4.58
N LEU A 94 7.67 -0.41 -4.02
CA LEU A 94 6.40 0.31 -4.19
C LEU A 94 6.11 0.56 -5.67
N ALA A 95 7.10 1.07 -6.41
CA ALA A 95 6.98 1.30 -7.85
C ALA A 95 6.69 -0.01 -8.61
N TYR A 96 7.39 -1.09 -8.27
CA TYR A 96 7.19 -2.40 -8.88
C TYR A 96 5.77 -2.93 -8.67
N GLU A 97 5.31 -3.01 -7.42
CA GLU A 97 4.01 -3.60 -7.11
C GLU A 97 2.88 -2.75 -7.71
N MET A 98 2.96 -1.42 -7.63
CA MET A 98 1.94 -0.54 -8.21
C MET A 98 1.90 -0.60 -9.73
N ALA A 99 3.05 -0.79 -10.39
CA ALA A 99 3.11 -1.02 -11.84
C ALA A 99 2.53 -2.38 -12.28
N ASN A 100 2.50 -3.37 -11.38
CA ASN A 100 2.11 -4.74 -11.66
C ASN A 100 0.80 -5.15 -10.95
N ASN A 101 -0.08 -4.19 -10.66
CA ASN A 101 -1.37 -4.43 -10.00
C ASN A 101 -1.23 -5.25 -8.70
N LEU A 102 -0.23 -4.93 -7.90
CA LEU A 102 0.10 -5.58 -6.63
C LEU A 102 0.23 -7.11 -6.79
N THR A 103 0.84 -7.54 -7.90
CA THR A 103 0.98 -8.94 -8.31
C THR A 103 -0.33 -9.74 -8.28
N SER A 104 -1.46 -9.04 -8.50
CA SER A 104 -2.82 -9.56 -8.38
C SER A 104 -3.18 -10.12 -6.99
N ARG A 105 -2.42 -9.75 -5.96
CA ARG A 105 -2.58 -10.19 -4.56
C ARG A 105 -2.61 -9.00 -3.58
N PRO A 106 -3.56 -8.07 -3.74
CA PRO A 106 -3.72 -6.95 -2.81
C PRO A 106 -3.97 -7.42 -1.37
N ASP A 107 -4.58 -8.59 -1.18
CA ASP A 107 -4.80 -9.17 0.15
C ASP A 107 -3.51 -9.48 0.92
N LEU A 108 -2.42 -9.79 0.20
CA LEU A 108 -1.10 -10.05 0.75
C LEU A 108 -0.23 -8.78 0.79
N ALA A 109 -0.25 -8.00 -0.28
CA ALA A 109 0.54 -6.77 -0.39
C ALA A 109 0.06 -5.68 0.60
N LEU A 110 -1.24 -5.64 0.88
CA LEU A 110 -1.92 -4.69 1.77
C LEU A 110 -2.54 -5.45 2.94
N THR A 111 -1.68 -6.16 3.67
CA THR A 111 -2.07 -7.07 4.75
C THR A 111 -2.83 -6.37 5.88
N TYR A 112 -2.50 -5.13 6.21
CA TYR A 112 -3.10 -4.38 7.32
C TYR A 112 -3.93 -3.17 6.87
N TYR A 113 -3.57 -2.53 5.75
CA TYR A 113 -4.23 -1.33 5.23
C TYR A 113 -4.81 -1.62 3.84
N PRO A 114 -5.97 -2.30 3.76
CA PRO A 114 -6.38 -3.07 2.59
C PRO A 114 -6.85 -2.25 1.39
N SER A 115 -7.03 -0.92 1.55
CA SER A 115 -7.43 -0.07 0.44
C SER A 115 -6.27 0.20 -0.50
N VAL A 116 -6.44 -0.18 -1.76
CA VAL A 116 -5.49 0.10 -2.84
C VAL A 116 -5.39 1.61 -3.05
N LEU A 117 -6.51 2.32 -3.06
CA LEU A 117 -6.52 3.78 -3.25
C LEU A 117 -5.86 4.53 -2.10
N GLU A 118 -5.97 4.05 -0.86
CA GLU A 118 -5.21 4.59 0.27
C GLU A 118 -3.71 4.41 0.06
N SER A 119 -3.27 3.22 -0.37
CA SER A 119 -1.85 2.96 -0.65
C SER A 119 -1.30 3.86 -1.76
N TYR A 120 -2.10 4.14 -2.80
CA TYR A 120 -1.74 5.07 -3.87
C TYR A 120 -1.61 6.51 -3.37
N TRP A 121 -2.52 6.95 -2.51
CA TRP A 121 -2.42 8.27 -1.91
C TRP A 121 -1.14 8.43 -1.08
N PHE A 122 -0.71 7.41 -0.34
CA PHE A 122 0.50 7.47 0.49
C PHE A 122 1.76 7.65 -0.38
N VAL A 123 1.83 6.97 -1.54
CA VAL A 123 2.93 7.16 -2.49
C VAL A 123 2.86 8.51 -3.18
N ALA A 124 1.67 8.93 -3.63
CA ALA A 124 1.47 10.25 -4.25
C ALA A 124 1.84 11.40 -3.30
N LYS A 125 1.61 11.24 -1.99
CA LYS A 125 2.01 12.21 -0.96
C LYS A 125 3.53 12.41 -0.89
N THR A 126 4.29 11.33 -1.04
CA THR A 126 5.76 11.41 -1.13
C THR A 126 6.18 12.17 -2.39
N LEU A 127 5.64 11.81 -3.55
CA LEU A 127 5.92 12.51 -4.81
C LEU A 127 5.63 14.01 -4.70
N ASN A 128 4.44 14.39 -4.20
CA ASN A 128 4.05 15.78 -4.04
C ASN A 128 5.03 16.57 -3.16
N THR A 129 5.47 15.96 -2.05
CA THR A 129 6.46 16.56 -1.14
C THR A 129 7.79 16.81 -1.84
N MET A 130 8.22 15.85 -2.67
CA MET A 130 9.44 15.98 -3.46
C MET A 130 9.31 17.06 -4.56
N GLU A 131 8.17 17.13 -5.25
CA GLU A 131 7.88 18.17 -6.25
C GLU A 131 7.88 19.57 -5.62
N THR A 132 7.24 19.75 -4.46
CA THR A 132 7.28 21.02 -3.72
C THR A 132 8.70 21.38 -3.30
N ALA A 133 9.51 20.42 -2.85
CA ALA A 133 10.91 20.70 -2.52
C ALA A 133 11.74 21.10 -3.75
N LEU A 134 11.46 20.52 -4.92
CA LEU A 134 12.14 20.89 -6.18
C LEU A 134 11.87 22.33 -6.61
N GLN A 135 10.75 22.94 -6.19
CA GLN A 135 10.52 24.37 -6.40
C GLN A 135 11.56 25.25 -5.70
N LYS A 136 12.16 24.75 -4.61
CA LYS A 136 13.15 25.47 -3.79
C LYS A 136 14.60 25.19 -4.18
N GLY A 137 14.86 24.16 -4.99
CA GLY A 137 16.22 23.77 -5.38
C GLY A 137 16.33 22.31 -5.82
N SER A 138 17.54 21.77 -5.75
CA SER A 138 17.80 20.34 -6.00
C SER A 138 17.61 19.51 -4.74
N PHE A 139 17.40 18.20 -4.90
CA PHE A 139 17.46 17.28 -3.77
C PHE A 139 18.85 17.26 -3.11
N PRO A 140 18.92 17.07 -1.78
CA PRO A 140 20.18 17.08 -1.06
C PRO A 140 21.00 15.80 -1.27
N SER A 141 20.40 14.71 -1.76
CA SER A 141 21.08 13.44 -2.01
C SER A 141 20.72 12.82 -3.37
N PRO A 142 21.67 12.20 -4.09
CA PRO A 142 21.40 11.51 -5.35
C PRO A 142 20.34 10.41 -5.26
N VAL A 143 20.30 9.63 -4.17
CA VAL A 143 19.30 8.56 -4.00
C VAL A 143 17.87 9.10 -3.99
N MET A 144 17.67 10.32 -3.50
CA MET A 144 16.37 10.98 -3.55
C MET A 144 15.95 11.34 -4.98
N THR A 145 16.91 11.64 -5.86
CA THR A 145 16.62 11.88 -7.28
C THR A 145 16.15 10.59 -7.97
N GLU A 146 16.77 9.46 -7.63
CA GLU A 146 16.38 8.14 -8.13
C GLU A 146 14.99 7.75 -7.64
N VAL A 147 14.74 7.86 -6.33
CA VAL A 147 13.42 7.61 -5.74
C VAL A 147 12.34 8.51 -6.35
N TYR A 148 12.61 9.81 -6.47
CA TYR A 148 11.69 10.75 -7.13
C TYR A 148 11.33 10.29 -8.54
N THR A 149 12.32 9.88 -9.34
CA THR A 149 12.10 9.45 -10.72
C THR A 149 11.18 8.22 -10.78
N MET A 150 11.43 7.21 -9.95
CA MET A 150 10.60 6.00 -9.87
C MET A 150 9.17 6.30 -9.42
N LEU A 151 9.02 7.09 -8.35
CA LEU A 151 7.70 7.41 -7.80
C LEU A 151 6.91 8.31 -8.76
N LYS A 152 7.58 9.25 -9.44
CA LYS A 152 6.95 10.08 -10.47
C LYS A 152 6.43 9.26 -11.64
N GLU A 153 7.25 8.35 -12.16
CA GLU A 153 6.87 7.47 -13.27
C GLU A 153 5.65 6.62 -12.91
N VAL A 154 5.67 5.96 -11.74
CA VAL A 154 4.56 5.08 -11.35
C VAL A 154 3.29 5.85 -11.02
N CYS A 155 3.38 7.04 -10.40
CA CYS A 155 2.21 7.87 -10.09
C CYS A 155 1.53 8.41 -11.34
N LEU A 156 2.29 9.00 -12.26
CA LEU A 156 1.76 9.55 -13.51
C LEU A 156 1.33 8.46 -14.50
N GLY A 157 1.92 7.27 -14.40
CA GLY A 157 1.62 6.11 -15.23
C GLY A 157 0.60 5.17 -14.58
N ALA A 158 1.11 4.09 -13.98
CA ALA A 158 0.31 2.93 -13.56
C ALA A 158 -0.77 3.28 -12.52
N ILE A 159 -0.44 4.09 -11.51
CA ILE A 159 -1.41 4.50 -10.47
C ILE A 159 -2.54 5.31 -11.10
N THR A 160 -2.22 6.37 -11.85
CA THR A 160 -3.25 7.21 -12.50
C THR A 160 -4.15 6.37 -13.40
N LYS A 161 -3.56 5.46 -14.19
CA LYS A 161 -4.32 4.56 -15.08
C LYS A 161 -5.24 3.62 -14.30
N ASP A 162 -4.76 3.03 -13.21
CA ASP A 162 -5.57 2.13 -12.39
C ASP A 162 -6.74 2.86 -11.72
N ILE A 163 -6.49 4.05 -11.15
CA ILE A 163 -7.54 4.90 -10.59
C ILE A 163 -8.60 5.22 -11.65
N LEU A 164 -8.20 5.69 -12.84
CA LEU A 164 -9.13 5.98 -13.94
C LEU A 164 -9.99 4.75 -14.30
N SER A 165 -9.40 3.55 -14.29
CA SER A 165 -10.10 2.31 -14.63
C SER A 165 -11.09 1.83 -13.54
N LYS A 166 -10.88 2.22 -12.29
CA LYS A 166 -11.74 1.87 -11.14
C LYS A 166 -12.88 2.85 -10.92
N ALA A 167 -12.87 4.01 -11.58
CA ALA A 167 -13.89 5.03 -11.42
C ALA A 167 -15.27 4.53 -11.87
N GLN A 168 -16.26 4.69 -11.01
CA GLN A 168 -17.66 4.43 -11.32
C GLN A 168 -18.41 5.76 -11.47
N SER A 169 -19.38 5.82 -12.37
CA SER A 169 -20.19 7.01 -12.64
C SER A 169 -21.62 6.80 -12.16
N GLU A 170 -22.12 7.72 -11.33
CA GLU A 170 -23.54 7.79 -10.96
C GLU A 170 -24.31 8.76 -11.89
N ALA A 171 -23.62 9.79 -12.38
CA ALA A 171 -24.08 10.75 -13.37
C ALA A 171 -22.89 11.28 -14.19
N GLU A 172 -23.17 12.07 -15.24
CA GLU A 172 -22.17 12.61 -16.19
C GLU A 172 -21.00 13.35 -15.50
N ASP A 173 -21.25 13.95 -14.33
CA ASP A 173 -20.31 14.76 -13.56
C ASP A 173 -20.11 14.29 -12.11
N LYS A 174 -20.44 13.02 -11.81
CA LYS A 174 -20.32 12.45 -10.46
C LYS A 174 -19.69 11.07 -10.50
N TYR A 175 -18.48 11.00 -9.96
CA TYR A 175 -17.69 9.76 -9.90
C TYR A 175 -17.45 9.32 -8.47
N PHE A 176 -17.43 8.01 -8.25
CA PHE A 176 -17.15 7.40 -6.96
C PHE A 176 -16.30 6.13 -7.12
N PHE A 177 -15.83 5.62 -5.99
CA PHE A 177 -14.99 4.43 -5.91
C PHE A 177 -15.43 3.52 -4.77
N ASP A 178 -15.35 2.23 -5.01
CA ASP A 178 -15.58 1.14 -4.07
C ASP A 178 -14.31 0.27 -4.04
N ASP A 179 -13.88 -0.17 -2.85
CA ASP A 179 -12.63 -0.94 -2.68
C ASP A 179 -12.79 -2.09 -1.67
N PHE A 180 -12.71 -1.85 -0.37
CA PHE A 180 -12.61 -2.91 0.64
C PHE A 180 -13.93 -3.32 1.31
N LEU A 181 -14.63 -2.41 1.99
CA LEU A 181 -15.80 -2.71 2.82
C LEU A 181 -17.11 -2.64 2.02
N GLY A 182 -17.88 -3.74 2.05
CA GLY A 182 -19.23 -3.77 1.51
C GLY A 182 -19.32 -3.87 -0.02
N ASN A 183 -18.24 -4.30 -0.71
CA ASN A 183 -18.17 -4.30 -2.17
C ASN A 183 -18.32 -5.70 -2.81
N ALA A 184 -18.40 -6.74 -1.98
CA ALA A 184 -18.60 -8.13 -2.43
C ALA A 184 -19.22 -9.02 -1.33
N ASP A 185 -20.03 -8.44 -0.43
CA ASP A 185 -20.60 -9.20 0.69
C ASP A 185 -21.53 -10.31 0.18
N THR A 186 -21.65 -11.39 0.95
CA THR A 186 -22.61 -12.44 0.66
C THR A 186 -23.74 -12.45 1.68
N GLY A 187 -24.98 -12.41 1.19
CA GLY A 187 -26.17 -12.53 2.01
C GLY A 187 -26.37 -13.94 2.57
N LEU A 188 -27.45 -14.11 3.36
CA LEU A 188 -27.82 -15.38 4.03
C LEU A 188 -27.91 -16.60 3.09
N PHE A 189 -28.10 -16.38 1.79
CA PHE A 189 -28.19 -17.43 0.77
C PHE A 189 -27.06 -17.38 -0.28
N GLY A 190 -25.95 -16.69 0.03
CA GLY A 190 -24.81 -16.57 -0.87
C GLY A 190 -25.00 -15.61 -2.05
N GLN A 191 -26.08 -14.84 -2.06
CA GLN A 191 -26.29 -13.78 -3.07
C GLN A 191 -25.36 -12.59 -2.78
N PRO A 192 -24.76 -11.97 -3.80
CA PRO A 192 -23.96 -10.77 -3.61
C PRO A 192 -24.83 -9.63 -3.05
N ILE A 193 -24.29 -8.91 -2.08
CA ILE A 193 -24.87 -7.69 -1.51
C ILE A 193 -23.80 -6.62 -1.61
N GLU A 194 -24.14 -5.52 -2.27
CA GLU A 194 -23.33 -4.32 -2.26
C GLU A 194 -23.87 -3.37 -1.19
N ARG A 195 -23.03 -3.07 -0.20
CA ARG A 195 -23.34 -2.18 0.93
C ARG A 195 -22.60 -0.85 0.86
N HIS A 196 -21.51 -0.80 0.10
CA HIS A 196 -20.74 0.42 -0.17
C HIS A 196 -20.30 1.12 1.12
N GLU A 197 -19.83 0.34 2.09
CA GLU A 197 -19.61 0.81 3.46
C GLU A 197 -18.40 1.74 3.56
N ASP A 198 -17.42 1.58 2.68
CA ASP A 198 -16.25 2.47 2.60
C ASP A 198 -16.26 3.47 1.43
N ARG A 199 -17.35 3.55 0.66
CA ARG A 199 -17.41 4.35 -0.57
C ARG A 199 -16.96 5.79 -0.38
N ILE A 200 -17.41 6.48 0.68
CA ILE A 200 -17.00 7.87 0.96
C ILE A 200 -15.49 7.95 1.16
N PHE A 201 -14.94 7.05 1.99
CA PHE A 201 -13.51 7.03 2.29
C PHE A 201 -12.67 6.72 1.05
N THR A 202 -13.00 5.64 0.37
CA THR A 202 -12.34 5.17 -0.85
C THR A 202 -12.37 6.23 -1.94
N THR A 203 -13.52 6.91 -2.08
CA THR A 203 -13.66 8.03 -3.02
C THR A 203 -12.76 9.21 -2.67
N ALA A 204 -12.66 9.55 -1.38
CA ALA A 204 -11.71 10.57 -0.91
C ALA A 204 -10.24 10.17 -1.12
N MET A 205 -9.90 8.88 -0.97
CA MET A 205 -8.54 8.38 -1.24
C MET A 205 -8.18 8.50 -2.72
N GLY A 206 -9.08 8.10 -3.63
CA GLY A 206 -8.90 8.26 -5.07
C GLY A 206 -8.70 9.72 -5.49
N ALA A 207 -9.55 10.63 -4.97
CA ALA A 207 -9.41 12.06 -5.20
C ALA A 207 -8.06 12.60 -4.69
N ASN A 208 -7.68 12.27 -3.45
CA ASN A 208 -6.42 12.70 -2.87
C ASN A 208 -5.22 12.13 -3.64
N ALA A 209 -5.22 10.87 -4.04
CA ALA A 209 -4.14 10.28 -4.82
C ALA A 209 -3.92 11.04 -6.14
N LEU A 210 -4.99 11.36 -6.88
CA LEU A 210 -4.91 12.14 -8.11
C LEU A 210 -4.49 13.59 -7.84
N LEU A 211 -5.07 14.26 -6.84
CA LEU A 211 -4.71 15.63 -6.49
C LEU A 211 -3.23 15.73 -6.09
N TYR A 212 -2.73 14.84 -5.25
CA TYR A 212 -1.31 14.82 -4.86
C TYR A 212 -0.39 14.47 -6.03
N THR A 213 -0.84 13.63 -6.95
CA THR A 213 -0.09 13.28 -8.16
C THR A 213 -0.01 14.43 -9.14
N TRP A 214 -1.12 15.14 -9.40
CA TRP A 214 -1.27 16.07 -10.54
C TRP A 214 -1.21 17.56 -10.17
N THR A 215 -1.05 17.88 -8.89
CA THR A 215 -0.89 19.26 -8.41
C THR A 215 0.36 19.39 -7.53
N ILE A 216 0.86 20.62 -7.36
CA ILE A 216 1.94 20.96 -6.42
C ILE A 216 1.46 22.11 -5.54
N TYR A 217 1.81 22.11 -4.26
CA TYR A 217 1.60 23.26 -3.40
C TYR A 217 2.70 24.31 -3.61
N ASP A 218 2.32 25.55 -3.86
CA ASP A 218 3.23 26.69 -3.94
C ASP A 218 3.24 27.44 -2.60
N ASP A 219 4.36 27.30 -1.89
CA ASP A 219 4.59 27.93 -0.59
C ASP A 219 4.56 29.47 -0.65
N HIS A 220 4.81 30.08 -1.81
CA HIS A 220 4.83 31.54 -1.94
C HIS A 220 3.42 32.14 -2.00
N THR A 221 2.52 31.49 -2.74
CA THR A 221 1.13 31.94 -2.93
C THR A 221 0.17 31.32 -1.92
N GLY A 222 0.56 30.20 -1.30
CA GLY A 222 -0.31 29.37 -0.47
C GLY A 222 -1.39 28.64 -1.27
N LYS A 223 -1.19 28.51 -2.59
CA LYS A 223 -2.13 27.94 -3.55
C LYS A 223 -1.65 26.60 -4.09
N MET A 224 -2.59 25.80 -4.61
CA MET A 224 -2.27 24.61 -5.38
C MET A 224 -2.10 25.00 -6.86
N LEU A 225 -0.98 24.62 -7.46
CA LEU A 225 -0.69 24.77 -8.88
C LEU A 225 -0.85 23.41 -9.59
N ALA A 226 -1.41 23.39 -10.79
CA ALA A 226 -1.39 22.18 -11.63
C ALA A 226 0.07 21.85 -12.04
N LEU A 227 0.41 20.56 -12.12
CA LEU A 227 1.74 20.14 -12.56
C LEU A 227 2.05 20.64 -13.96
N ARG A 228 3.12 21.44 -14.08
CA ARG A 228 3.61 21.97 -15.35
C ARG A 228 4.82 21.17 -15.81
N ASN A 229 4.82 20.72 -17.06
CA ASN A 229 6.07 20.35 -17.73
C ASN A 229 6.94 21.61 -17.90
N GLN A 230 7.93 21.78 -17.00
CA GLN A 230 9.11 22.66 -17.08
C GLN A 230 8.90 24.18 -17.38
N ARG A 231 9.33 25.03 -16.41
CA ARG A 231 9.78 26.45 -16.54
C ARG A 231 8.92 27.47 -17.31
N LEU A 232 8.06 28.23 -16.60
CA LEU A 232 7.27 29.41 -17.01
C LEU A 232 6.01 29.46 -16.09
N PRO A 233 5.44 30.65 -15.87
CA PRO A 233 4.37 30.86 -14.93
C PRO A 233 2.98 30.79 -15.58
N LEU A 234 2.04 30.40 -14.73
CA LEU A 234 0.62 30.78 -14.69
C LEU A 234 -0.36 30.21 -15.74
N PHE A 235 -1.42 29.66 -15.15
CA PHE A 235 -2.75 29.31 -15.65
C PHE A 235 -3.00 27.92 -16.23
N LEU A 236 -3.94 27.27 -15.53
CA LEU A 236 -4.78 26.15 -15.91
C LEU A 236 -4.08 24.80 -16.11
N PHE A 237 -4.79 23.79 -15.60
CA PHE A 237 -4.78 22.35 -15.82
C PHE A 237 -4.43 21.81 -17.25
N SER A 238 -3.94 22.62 -18.19
CA SER A 238 -3.77 22.30 -19.61
C SER A 238 -2.93 21.05 -19.95
N ASP A 239 -1.96 20.67 -19.11
CA ASP A 239 -1.12 19.47 -19.31
C ASP A 239 -1.60 18.23 -18.55
N THR A 240 -2.54 18.39 -17.60
CA THR A 240 -3.17 17.23 -16.95
C THR A 240 -4.15 16.62 -17.94
N PRO A 241 -4.13 15.29 -18.17
CA PRO A 241 -5.08 14.66 -19.08
C PRO A 241 -6.52 15.04 -18.74
N ALA A 242 -7.32 15.43 -19.73
CA ALA A 242 -8.70 15.90 -19.51
C ALA A 242 -9.55 14.90 -18.73
N GLU A 243 -9.33 13.60 -18.94
CA GLU A 243 -9.97 12.52 -18.20
C GLU A 243 -9.65 12.58 -16.69
N VAL A 244 -8.41 12.90 -16.31
CA VAL A 244 -8.01 13.07 -14.91
C VAL A 244 -8.71 14.28 -14.29
N GLN A 245 -8.81 15.40 -15.02
CA GLN A 245 -9.49 16.60 -14.52
C GLN A 245 -10.99 16.36 -14.30
N SER A 246 -11.62 15.70 -15.28
CA SER A 246 -13.02 15.33 -15.23
C SER A 246 -13.29 14.42 -14.04
N LEU A 247 -12.44 13.40 -13.85
CA LEU A 247 -12.56 12.48 -12.74
C LEU A 247 -12.37 13.18 -11.40
N ILE A 248 -11.33 14.02 -11.22
CA ILE A 248 -11.14 14.79 -9.98
C ILE A 248 -12.37 15.64 -9.70
N THR A 249 -12.81 16.44 -10.66
CA THR A 249 -13.94 17.36 -10.50
C THR A 249 -15.22 16.60 -10.12
N GLY A 250 -15.55 15.54 -10.86
CA GLY A 250 -16.76 14.79 -10.57
C GLY A 250 -16.67 13.95 -9.28
N THR A 251 -15.46 13.57 -8.86
CA THR A 251 -15.25 12.95 -7.55
C THR A 251 -15.50 13.95 -6.42
N ILE A 252 -15.03 15.20 -6.56
CA ILE A 252 -15.27 16.27 -5.58
C ILE A 252 -16.76 16.65 -5.53
N ASN A 253 -17.44 16.72 -6.67
CA ASN A 253 -18.88 16.94 -6.73
C ASN A 253 -19.64 15.84 -5.98
N TRP A 254 -19.30 14.57 -6.25
CA TRP A 254 -19.92 13.44 -5.55
C TRP A 254 -19.67 13.50 -4.04
N LEU A 255 -18.43 13.75 -3.61
CA LEU A 255 -18.09 13.88 -2.18
C LEU A 255 -18.85 15.03 -1.51
N SER A 256 -18.96 16.17 -2.18
CA SER A 256 -19.64 17.36 -1.64
C SER A 256 -21.14 17.12 -1.40
N GLU A 257 -21.78 16.33 -2.25
CA GLU A 257 -23.19 15.97 -2.12
C GLU A 257 -23.42 14.90 -1.07
N TYR A 258 -22.64 13.80 -1.12
CA TYR A 258 -23.01 12.60 -0.39
C TYR A 258 -22.38 12.47 0.99
N THR A 259 -21.26 13.14 1.28
CA THR A 259 -20.52 12.96 2.54
C THR A 259 -21.39 13.19 3.79
N LEU A 260 -22.26 14.19 3.75
CA LEU A 260 -23.14 14.55 4.87
C LEU A 260 -24.62 14.24 4.61
N SER A 261 -24.94 13.56 3.49
CA SER A 261 -26.32 13.22 3.09
C SER A 261 -26.98 12.17 3.99
N GLY A 262 -26.19 11.33 4.66
CA GLY A 262 -26.66 10.15 5.38
C GLY A 262 -26.98 8.94 4.49
N GLN A 263 -26.80 9.03 3.17
CA GLN A 263 -27.06 7.94 2.22
C GLN A 263 -26.04 6.80 2.34
N TYR A 264 -24.76 7.13 2.55
CA TYR A 264 -23.67 6.17 2.67
C TYR A 264 -23.06 6.20 4.07
N LYS A 265 -22.52 5.06 4.52
CA LYS A 265 -21.76 5.01 5.77
C LYS A 265 -20.37 5.62 5.55
N PRO A 266 -19.86 6.40 6.51
CA PRO A 266 -18.50 6.95 6.43
C PRO A 266 -17.47 5.96 6.99
N TRP A 267 -17.68 4.66 6.83
CA TRP A 267 -16.75 3.67 7.37
C TRP A 267 -15.48 3.60 6.53
N ASN A 268 -14.44 3.03 7.13
CA ASN A 268 -13.18 2.70 6.46
C ASN A 268 -12.54 1.52 7.17
N ALA A 269 -11.43 1.03 6.62
CA ALA A 269 -10.54 0.11 7.31
C ALA A 269 -9.14 0.71 7.39
N PHE A 270 -8.99 1.76 8.21
CA PHE A 270 -7.68 2.36 8.47
C PHE A 270 -6.70 1.39 9.13
N PHE A 271 -7.18 0.26 9.66
CA PHE A 271 -6.37 -0.89 10.02
C PHE A 271 -7.23 -2.15 9.98
N SER A 272 -6.65 -3.30 9.65
CA SER A 272 -7.32 -4.60 9.61
C SER A 272 -6.40 -5.70 10.10
N GLY A 273 -6.99 -6.80 10.58
CA GLY A 273 -6.24 -8.00 10.92
C GLY A 273 -5.58 -8.61 9.68
N SER A 274 -4.37 -9.15 9.85
CA SER A 274 -3.58 -9.72 8.75
C SER A 274 -4.15 -10.99 8.10
N VAL A 275 -5.25 -11.53 8.62
CA VAL A 275 -5.90 -12.74 8.12
C VAL A 275 -7.35 -12.41 7.79
N LYS A 276 -7.64 -12.23 6.49
CA LYS A 276 -8.99 -11.95 5.96
C LYS A 276 -9.82 -13.21 5.68
N GLY A 277 -9.35 -14.36 6.14
CA GLY A 277 -9.98 -15.65 5.92
C GLY A 277 -8.98 -16.79 6.05
N PHE A 278 -9.48 -18.02 6.11
CA PHE A 278 -8.65 -19.21 6.23
C PHE A 278 -7.55 -19.29 5.16
N PRO A 279 -7.80 -19.00 3.87
CA PRO A 279 -6.76 -19.05 2.83
C PRO A 279 -5.66 -17.99 2.99
N CYS A 280 -5.88 -16.92 3.76
CA CYS A 280 -4.87 -15.87 3.96
C CYS A 280 -3.87 -16.19 5.08
N LEU A 281 -3.91 -17.39 5.68
CA LEU A 281 -2.93 -17.79 6.69
C LEU A 281 -1.56 -18.06 6.05
N PRO A 282 -0.46 -17.67 6.70
CA PRO A 282 0.88 -17.85 6.14
C PRO A 282 1.29 -19.31 5.99
N PHE A 283 0.71 -20.22 6.77
CA PHE A 283 1.08 -21.63 6.78
C PHE A 283 0.78 -22.38 5.48
N TRP A 284 -0.05 -21.81 4.60
CA TRP A 284 -0.39 -22.41 3.31
C TRP A 284 0.59 -22.05 2.19
N TYR A 285 1.52 -21.13 2.45
CA TYR A 285 2.49 -20.68 1.48
C TYR A 285 3.85 -21.33 1.74
N PRO A 286 4.65 -21.63 0.70
CA PRO A 286 5.92 -22.31 0.90
C PRO A 286 6.89 -21.56 1.83
N GLY A 287 7.43 -22.27 2.82
CA GLY A 287 8.52 -21.84 3.70
C GLY A 287 9.73 -22.77 3.59
N ASN A 288 10.90 -22.31 4.04
CA ASN A 288 12.13 -23.12 4.16
C ASN A 288 12.76 -23.04 5.57
N ARG A 289 12.12 -22.33 6.50
CA ARG A 289 12.48 -22.28 7.91
C ARG A 289 11.30 -22.67 8.79
N PHE A 290 11.51 -23.68 9.65
CA PHE A 290 10.48 -24.21 10.54
C PHE A 290 11.08 -24.64 11.88
N GLU A 291 10.72 -23.92 12.94
CA GLU A 291 11.27 -24.13 14.28
C GLU A 291 10.22 -23.80 15.35
N LEU A 292 10.33 -24.45 16.52
CA LEU A 292 9.64 -24.00 17.72
C LEU A 292 10.19 -22.64 18.13
N LEU A 293 9.40 -21.84 18.83
CA LEU A 293 9.82 -20.49 19.22
C LEU A 293 11.09 -20.50 20.10
N ASN A 294 11.34 -21.59 20.83
CA ASN A 294 12.59 -21.78 21.60
C ASN A 294 13.84 -22.07 20.74
N GLY A 295 13.73 -22.08 19.40
CA GLY A 295 14.81 -22.32 18.45
C GLY A 295 15.01 -23.80 18.06
N THR A 296 14.18 -24.72 18.57
CA THR A 296 14.29 -26.14 18.20
C THR A 296 13.76 -26.35 16.78
N ALA A 297 14.63 -26.75 15.85
CA ALA A 297 14.24 -27.07 14.48
C ALA A 297 13.20 -28.21 14.44
N ILE A 298 12.17 -28.05 13.62
CA ILE A 298 11.11 -29.05 13.44
C ILE A 298 11.40 -29.87 12.17
N LYS A 299 11.43 -31.19 12.32
CA LYS A 299 11.75 -32.13 11.21
C LYS A 299 10.53 -32.68 10.48
N ASP A 300 9.38 -32.76 11.16
CA ASP A 300 8.13 -33.21 10.54
C ASP A 300 7.35 -32.01 10.02
N TRP A 301 7.45 -31.76 8.71
CA TRP A 301 6.79 -30.64 8.02
C TRP A 301 5.34 -30.94 7.64
N SER A 302 4.84 -32.15 7.94
CA SER A 302 3.47 -32.55 7.60
C SER A 302 2.43 -32.09 8.62
N LYS A 303 2.86 -31.67 9.83
CA LYS A 303 1.98 -31.34 10.95
C LYS A 303 2.32 -30.01 11.57
N MET A 304 1.28 -29.21 11.84
CA MET A 304 1.45 -28.01 12.65
C MET A 304 1.76 -28.40 14.12
N PRO A 305 2.71 -27.73 14.78
CA PRO A 305 3.02 -27.97 16.18
C PRO A 305 1.90 -27.43 17.07
N ASN A 306 1.67 -28.10 18.20
CA ASN A 306 0.76 -27.60 19.24
C ASN A 306 1.39 -26.52 20.15
N ALA A 307 2.67 -26.21 19.94
CA ALA A 307 3.41 -25.19 20.68
C ALA A 307 3.73 -24.00 19.75
N PRO A 308 3.95 -22.78 20.29
CA PRO A 308 4.34 -21.63 19.49
C PRO A 308 5.54 -21.94 18.59
N PHE A 309 5.42 -21.59 17.32
CA PHE A 309 6.39 -21.92 16.29
C PHE A 309 6.57 -20.75 15.32
N LEU A 310 7.67 -20.79 14.58
CA LEU A 310 7.95 -19.96 13.43
C LEU A 310 7.90 -20.84 12.19
N TYR A 311 7.17 -20.38 11.18
CA TYR A 311 7.19 -20.93 9.83
C TYR A 311 7.39 -19.78 8.85
N GLY A 312 8.47 -19.81 8.08
CA GLY A 312 8.93 -18.65 7.32
C GLY A 312 9.87 -19.00 6.18
N VAL A 313 10.32 -17.95 5.50
CA VAL A 313 11.37 -18.01 4.49
C VAL A 313 12.63 -17.32 5.03
N GLU A 314 13.77 -17.97 4.82
CA GLU A 314 15.11 -17.45 5.05
C GLU A 314 15.92 -17.52 3.75
N GLY A 315 16.56 -16.42 3.40
CA GLY A 315 17.33 -16.30 2.17
C GLY A 315 16.49 -16.35 0.89
N TYR A 316 17.16 -16.56 -0.24
CA TYR A 316 16.53 -16.69 -1.55
C TYR A 316 16.34 -18.18 -1.91
N ILE A 317 15.14 -18.55 -2.32
CA ILE A 317 14.80 -19.87 -2.85
C ILE A 317 14.85 -19.79 -4.38
N PRO A 318 15.56 -20.66 -5.11
CA PRO A 318 15.56 -20.66 -6.57
C PRO A 318 14.16 -20.80 -7.18
N LYS A 319 13.92 -20.17 -8.35
CA LYS A 319 12.61 -20.09 -8.98
C LYS A 319 11.96 -21.47 -9.20
N ASP A 320 12.65 -22.37 -9.89
CA ASP A 320 12.16 -23.71 -10.19
C ASP A 320 11.83 -24.50 -8.91
N THR A 321 12.65 -24.31 -7.85
CA THR A 321 12.41 -24.93 -6.54
C THR A 321 11.14 -24.38 -5.91
N TYR A 322 10.95 -23.06 -5.90
CA TYR A 322 9.78 -22.43 -5.30
C TYR A 322 8.49 -22.78 -6.06
N GLU A 323 8.54 -22.81 -7.39
CA GLU A 323 7.41 -23.25 -8.24
C GLU A 323 7.01 -24.71 -7.99
N ALA A 324 7.98 -25.57 -7.68
CA ALA A 324 7.68 -26.93 -7.24
C ALA A 324 6.99 -26.94 -5.87
N MET A 325 7.50 -26.15 -4.90
CA MET A 325 6.92 -26.06 -3.56
C MET A 325 5.49 -25.48 -3.55
N ILE A 326 5.15 -24.56 -4.45
CA ILE A 326 3.77 -24.02 -4.58
C ILE A 326 2.77 -25.16 -4.88
N LYS A 327 3.18 -26.16 -5.67
CA LYS A 327 2.34 -27.30 -6.09
C LYS A 327 2.17 -28.35 -4.99
N GLU A 328 2.99 -28.29 -3.93
CA GLU A 328 2.89 -29.17 -2.78
C GLU A 328 1.81 -28.70 -1.81
N LYS A 329 1.33 -29.65 -0.97
CA LYS A 329 0.41 -29.32 0.12
C LYS A 329 1.20 -28.96 1.38
N HIS A 330 0.94 -27.79 1.94
CA HIS A 330 1.53 -27.31 3.20
C HIS A 330 0.56 -27.57 4.34
N PHE A 331 0.95 -28.45 5.28
CA PHE A 331 0.08 -28.94 6.36
C PHE A 331 -1.29 -29.47 5.86
N GLY A 332 -1.28 -30.12 4.69
CA GLY A 332 -2.47 -30.69 4.06
C GLY A 332 -3.31 -29.72 3.23
N GLN A 333 -2.97 -28.43 3.18
CA GLN A 333 -3.67 -27.42 2.36
C GLN A 333 -2.86 -27.07 1.11
N ALA A 334 -3.54 -26.73 0.01
CA ALA A 334 -2.89 -26.21 -1.18
C ALA A 334 -2.55 -24.72 -1.00
N THR A 335 -1.48 -24.26 -1.67
CA THR A 335 -1.14 -22.84 -1.74
C THR A 335 -2.27 -22.06 -2.43
N PRO A 336 -2.86 -21.02 -1.81
CA PRO A 336 -3.88 -20.21 -2.47
C PRO A 336 -3.22 -19.25 -3.49
N THR A 337 -3.40 -19.58 -4.77
CA THR A 337 -2.78 -18.88 -5.89
C THR A 337 -3.63 -17.73 -6.44
N GLU A 338 -4.93 -17.74 -6.17
CA GLU A 338 -5.89 -16.75 -6.67
C GLU A 338 -6.43 -15.91 -5.50
N PHE A 339 -6.72 -14.64 -5.79
CA PHE A 339 -7.46 -13.76 -4.88
C PHE A 339 -8.87 -13.50 -5.42
N PRO A 340 -9.89 -14.24 -4.93
CA PRO A 340 -11.27 -14.08 -5.40
C PRO A 340 -12.00 -12.87 -4.80
N GLY A 341 -11.32 -12.03 -4.00
CA GLY A 341 -11.90 -10.90 -3.27
C GLY A 341 -11.95 -11.11 -1.75
N TYR A 342 -12.08 -10.00 -1.02
CA TYR A 342 -12.00 -9.99 0.46
C TYR A 342 -13.14 -10.74 1.15
N ASN A 343 -14.31 -10.83 0.51
CA ASN A 343 -15.51 -11.44 1.07
C ASN A 343 -15.86 -12.80 0.44
N ALA A 344 -14.96 -13.34 -0.39
CA ALA A 344 -15.16 -14.61 -1.10
C ALA A 344 -15.12 -15.83 -0.17
N PHE A 345 -14.48 -15.72 1.00
CA PHE A 345 -14.35 -16.80 1.96
C PHE A 345 -15.23 -16.57 3.19
N LYS A 346 -15.91 -17.64 3.63
CA LYS A 346 -16.67 -17.61 4.89
C LYS A 346 -15.67 -17.47 6.05
N GLY A 347 -15.63 -16.28 6.65
CA GLY A 347 -14.77 -15.97 7.78
C GLY A 347 -15.10 -14.60 8.35
N PHE A 348 -14.68 -14.38 9.59
CA PHE A 348 -14.69 -13.06 10.21
C PHE A 348 -13.24 -12.61 10.37
N PHE A 349 -12.97 -11.34 10.08
CA PHE A 349 -11.70 -10.70 10.40
C PHE A 349 -11.98 -9.37 11.10
N PRO A 350 -11.14 -8.97 12.06
CA PRO A 350 -11.29 -7.68 12.71
C PRO A 350 -10.80 -6.56 11.79
N PHE A 351 -11.48 -5.43 11.83
CA PHE A 351 -11.01 -4.17 11.26
C PHE A 351 -11.36 -3.01 12.19
N TRP A 352 -10.64 -1.91 12.05
CA TRP A 352 -10.86 -0.69 12.79
C TRP A 352 -11.26 0.40 11.80
N SER A 353 -12.37 1.06 12.12
CA SER A 353 -12.97 2.12 11.33
C SER A 353 -13.01 3.41 12.12
N SER A 354 -12.80 4.54 11.45
CA SER A 354 -12.85 5.87 12.07
C SER A 354 -13.60 6.84 11.16
N GLU A 355 -14.83 7.18 11.53
CA GLU A 355 -15.64 8.14 10.76
C GLU A 355 -14.95 9.51 10.68
N SER A 356 -14.29 9.93 11.77
CA SER A 356 -13.52 11.18 11.80
C SER A 356 -12.37 11.18 10.79
N TYR A 357 -11.72 10.04 10.58
CA TYR A 357 -10.68 9.92 9.55
C TYR A 357 -11.29 10.04 8.15
N THR A 358 -12.41 9.38 7.88
CA THR A 358 -13.16 9.54 6.62
C THR A 358 -13.48 11.00 6.34
N TYR A 359 -14.09 11.71 7.29
CA TYR A 359 -14.43 13.12 7.11
C TYR A 359 -13.19 14.01 6.94
N SER A 360 -12.09 13.72 7.64
CA SER A 360 -10.83 14.46 7.49
C SER A 360 -10.23 14.27 6.10
N SER A 361 -10.28 13.05 5.56
CA SER A 361 -9.81 12.74 4.21
C SER A 361 -10.65 13.41 3.12
N VAL A 362 -11.97 13.47 3.30
CA VAL A 362 -12.86 14.25 2.41
C VAL A 362 -12.52 15.72 2.46
N LEU A 363 -12.40 16.29 3.67
CA LEU A 363 -12.07 17.70 3.85
C LEU A 363 -10.72 18.04 3.19
N LEU A 364 -9.72 17.15 3.30
CA LEU A 364 -8.45 17.31 2.62
C LEU A 364 -8.61 17.35 1.09
N ALA A 365 -9.38 16.43 0.51
CA ALA A 365 -9.61 16.39 -0.94
C ALA A 365 -10.32 17.66 -1.44
N VAL A 366 -11.43 18.04 -0.80
CA VAL A 366 -12.20 19.23 -1.15
C VAL A 366 -11.37 20.50 -0.97
N SER A 367 -10.69 20.65 0.17
CA SER A 367 -9.88 21.86 0.44
C SER A 367 -8.71 22.01 -0.53
N ARG A 368 -8.06 20.91 -0.94
CA ARG A 368 -7.02 20.96 -1.96
C ARG A 368 -7.57 21.37 -3.31
N PHE A 369 -8.71 20.80 -3.71
CA PHE A 369 -9.37 21.14 -4.98
C PHE A 369 -9.80 22.60 -5.04
N GLU A 370 -10.49 23.10 -4.01
CA GLU A 370 -10.93 24.50 -3.92
C GLU A 370 -9.75 25.49 -3.84
N ASN A 371 -8.56 25.01 -3.46
CA ASN A 371 -7.35 25.84 -3.39
C ASN A 371 -6.52 25.80 -4.69
N ILE A 372 -7.00 25.14 -5.75
CA ILE A 372 -6.36 25.21 -7.06
C ILE A 372 -6.60 26.61 -7.65
N GLU A 373 -5.53 27.27 -8.07
CA GLU A 373 -5.64 28.56 -8.75
C GLU A 373 -6.33 28.39 -10.11
N GLY A 374 -7.50 29.02 -10.27
CA GLY A 374 -8.31 29.02 -11.49
C GLY A 374 -7.78 29.95 -12.57
#